data_AF-A0A699VQ39-F1
#
_entry.id   AF-A0A699VQ39-F1
#
_cell.length_a   1.000
_cell.length_b   1.000
_cell.length_c   1.000
_cell.angle_alpha   90.00
_cell.angle_beta   90.00
_cell.angle_gamma   90.00
#
_symmetry.space_group_name_H-M   'P 1'
#
loop_
_entity.id
_entity.type
_entity.pdbx_description
1 polymer ?
#
loop_
_entity_poly.entity_id
_entity_poly.type
_entity_poly.pdbx_seq_one_letter_code
_entity_poly.pdbx_strand_id
1 'polypeptide(L)' 'MLIFSRAPLFLWAEAIAAACFTQNCSIIHCRFNKTPYELINGIKPNISFLHVFGALWYPKNDREDIGKLGAK' A
#
# COMPACT_ATOMS: atom_id res chain seq x y z
N MET A 1 -0.14 -13.27 -10.79
CA MET A 1 0.64 -14.42 -10.25
C MET A 1 2.10 -14.27 -10.65
N LEU A 2 3.04 -14.46 -9.71
CA LEU A 2 4.49 -14.42 -9.95
C LEU A 2 4.93 -15.26 -11.16
N ILE A 3 4.21 -16.36 -11.42
CA ILE A 3 4.43 -17.27 -12.56
C ILE A 3 4.37 -16.56 -13.93
N PHE A 4 3.59 -15.48 -14.07
CA PHE A 4 3.47 -14.75 -15.35
C PHE A 4 4.45 -13.59 -15.49
N SER A 5 5.23 -13.28 -14.45
CA SER A 5 6.07 -12.08 -14.41
C SER A 5 7.38 -12.17 -15.19
N ARG A 6 7.77 -13.37 -15.66
CA ARG A 6 9.10 -13.67 -16.21
C ARG A 6 10.25 -13.20 -15.28
N ALA A 7 9.98 -13.00 -13.98
CA ALA A 7 10.97 -12.55 -13.03
C ALA A 7 11.98 -13.66 -12.70
N PRO A 8 13.26 -13.32 -12.46
CA PRO A 8 14.28 -14.28 -12.06
C PRO A 8 13.85 -15.12 -10.85
N LEU A 9 14.00 -16.45 -10.95
CA LEU A 9 13.58 -17.40 -9.89
C LEU A 9 14.20 -17.10 -8.53
N PHE A 10 15.44 -16.61 -8.49
CA PHE A 10 16.13 -16.30 -7.23
C PHE A 10 15.44 -15.17 -6.43
N LEU A 11 14.72 -14.26 -7.10
CA LEU A 11 14.01 -13.15 -6.46
C LEU A 11 12.65 -13.57 -5.88
N TRP A 12 12.16 -14.77 -6.18
CA TRP A 12 10.81 -15.16 -5.80
C TRP A 12 10.67 -15.34 -4.29
N ALA A 13 11.69 -15.90 -3.62
CA ALA A 13 11.69 -16.06 -2.18
C ALA A 13 11.60 -14.69 -1.47
N GLU A 14 12.40 -13.73 -1.94
CA GLU A 14 12.41 -12.36 -1.42
C GLU A 14 11.11 -11.62 -1.73
N ALA A 15 10.59 -11.75 -2.95
CA ALA A 15 9.32 -11.15 -3.35
C ALA A 15 8.14 -11.68 -2.53
N ILE A 16 8.10 -12.99 -2.27
CA ILE A 16 7.07 -13.61 -1.42
C ILE A 16 7.22 -13.12 0.02
N ALA A 17 8.44 -13.12 0.57
CA ALA A 17 8.70 -12.65 1.93
C ALA A 17 8.28 -11.18 2.10
N ALA A 18 8.64 -10.30 1.16
CA ALA A 18 8.27 -8.90 1.16
C ALA A 18 6.75 -8.71 1.05
N ALA A 19 6.08 -9.42 0.13
CA ALA A 19 4.63 -9.35 -0.03
C ALA A 19 3.89 -9.81 1.23
N CYS A 20 4.29 -10.94 1.81
CA CYS A 20 3.71 -11.45 3.06
C CYS A 20 3.97 -10.48 4.22
N PHE A 21 5.17 -9.91 4.31
CA PHE A 21 5.50 -8.93 5.32
C PHE A 21 4.60 -7.69 5.22
N THR A 22 4.49 -7.09 4.03
CA THR A 22 3.62 -5.93 3.80
C THR A 22 2.16 -6.25 4.10
N GLN A 23 1.66 -7.42 3.68
CA GLN A 23 0.28 -7.83 3.97
C GLN A 23 0.03 -7.99 5.48
N ASN A 24 0.93 -8.66 6.19
CA ASN A 24 0.79 -8.92 7.62
C ASN A 24 0.88 -7.64 8.47
N CYS A 25 1.63 -6.65 8.00
CA CYS A 25 1.85 -5.39 8.73
C CYS A 25 0.89 -4.26 8.33
N SER A 26 0.34 -4.25 7.11
CA SER A 26 -0.46 -3.12 6.61
C SER A 26 -1.95 -3.43 6.44
N ILE A 27 -2.35 -4.69 6.29
CA ILE A 27 -3.78 -5.02 6.15
C ILE A 27 -4.45 -4.93 7.52
N ILE A 28 -5.37 -3.99 7.67
CA ILE A 28 -6.21 -3.89 8.87
C ILE A 28 -7.43 -4.76 8.70
N HIS A 29 -7.59 -5.74 9.59
CA HIS A 29 -8.77 -6.58 9.58
C HIS A 29 -9.93 -5.84 10.26
N CYS A 30 -10.95 -5.44 9.49
CA CYS A 30 -12.06 -4.59 9.96
C CYS A 30 -12.76 -5.12 11.23
N ARG A 31 -12.84 -6.44 11.41
CA ARG A 31 -13.46 -7.04 12.61
C ARG A 31 -12.71 -6.73 13.90
N PHE A 32 -11.39 -6.59 13.83
CA PHE A 32 -10.52 -6.45 15.00
C PHE A 32 -9.85 -5.07 15.07
N ASN A 33 -9.94 -4.27 14.00
CA ASN A 33 -9.21 -3.01 13.82
C ASN A 33 -7.71 -3.16 14.14
N LYS A 34 -7.17 -4.34 13.82
CA LYS A 34 -5.78 -4.73 14.08
C LYS A 34 -5.21 -5.40 12.85
N THR A 35 -3.89 -5.32 12.72
CA THR A 35 -3.16 -6.05 11.67
C THR A 35 -2.95 -7.52 12.09
N PRO A 36 -2.77 -8.46 11.15
CA PRO A 36 -2.42 -9.84 11.47
C PRO A 36 -1.19 -9.95 12.38
N TYR A 37 -0.19 -9.08 12.18
CA TYR A 37 0.99 -9.03 13.04
C TYR A 37 0.65 -8.65 14.48
N GLU A 38 -0.20 -7.64 14.70
CA GLU A 38 -0.69 -7.26 16.02
C GLU A 38 -1.50 -8.36 16.70
N LEU A 39 -2.26 -9.13 15.93
CA LEU A 39 -3.08 -10.21 16.45
C LEU A 39 -2.22 -11.37 16.98
N ILE A 40 -1.13 -11.68 16.30
CA ILE A 40 -0.23 -12.79 16.65
C ILE A 40 0.75 -12.39 17.74
N ASN A 41 1.38 -11.22 17.61
CA ASN A 41 2.49 -10.80 18.49
C ASN A 41 2.05 -9.85 19.61
N GLY A 42 0.83 -9.31 19.57
CA GLY A 42 0.33 -8.32 20.54
C GLY A 42 1.01 -6.95 20.45
N ILE A 43 1.94 -6.76 19.52
CA ILE A 43 2.75 -5.54 19.36
C ILE A 43 2.39 -4.90 18.01
N LYS A 44 2.26 -3.56 18.00
CA LYS A 44 2.07 -2.81 16.75
C LYS A 44 3.32 -2.91 15.87
N PRO A 45 3.21 -3.30 14.60
CA PRO A 45 4.36 -3.32 13.71
C PRO A 45 4.90 -1.90 13.55
N ASN A 46 6.22 -1.74 13.61
CA ASN A 46 6.86 -0.48 13.23
C ASN A 46 6.87 -0.39 11.70
N ILE A 47 6.13 0.55 11.13
CA ILE A 47 5.96 0.70 9.67
C ILE A 47 6.82 1.87 9.14
N SER A 48 7.51 2.60 10.01
CA SER A 48 8.24 3.83 9.65
C SER A 48 9.39 3.60 8.66
N PHE A 49 9.83 2.35 8.49
CA PHE A 49 10.86 1.99 7.52
C PHE A 49 10.31 1.72 6.11
N LEU A 50 8.99 1.62 5.94
CA LEU A 50 8.40 1.44 4.61
C LEU A 50 8.53 2.74 3.81
N HIS A 51 9.11 2.63 2.62
CA HIS A 51 9.24 3.75 1.69
C HIS A 51 7.92 3.97 0.96
N VAL A 52 7.41 5.20 0.97
CA VAL A 52 6.22 5.57 0.19
C VAL A 52 6.62 5.68 -1.27
N PHE A 53 6.10 4.77 -2.11
CA PHE A 53 6.25 4.86 -3.55
C PHE A 53 5.09 5.66 -4.14
N GLY A 54 5.40 6.79 -4.78
CA GLY A 54 4.44 7.62 -5.50
C GLY A 54 5.17 8.69 -6.29
N ALA A 55 4.74 8.92 -7.53
CA ALA A 55 5.16 10.11 -8.27
C ALA A 55 4.14 11.23 -8.02
N LEU A 56 4.64 12.46 -7.85
CA LEU A 56 3.77 13.63 -7.73
C LEU A 56 3.04 13.81 -9.07
N TRP A 57 1.74 13.49 -9.11
CA TRP A 57 0.91 13.67 -10.29
C TRP A 57 0.01 14.86 -10.08
N TYR A 58 0.22 15.92 -10.86
CA TYR A 58 -0.72 17.03 -10.94
C TYR A 58 -1.82 16.65 -11.93
N PRO A 59 -3.10 16.65 -11.53
CA PRO A 59 -4.18 16.56 -12.48
C PRO A 59 -4.07 17.77 -13.41
N LYS A 60 -3.78 17.52 -14.69
CA LYS A 60 -3.75 18.56 -15.71
C LYS A 60 -5.18 19.02 -15.91
N ASN A 61 -5.56 20.11 -15.23
CA ASN A 61 -6.82 20.80 -15.46
C ASN A 61 -6.76 21.45 -16.84
N ASP A 62 -6.99 20.66 -17.89
CA ASP A 62 -7.23 21.14 -19.26
C ASP A 62 -8.66 21.71 -19.44
N ARG A 63 -9.39 21.90 -18.34
CA ARG A 63 -10.70 22.56 -18.33
C ARG A 63 -10.57 23.91 -17.64
N GLU A 64 -10.39 24.94 -18.46
CA GLU A 64 -10.91 26.27 -18.16
C GLU A 64 -12.42 26.10 -17.86
N ASP A 65 -12.91 26.77 -16.81
CA ASP A 65 -14.32 26.80 -16.38
C ASP A 65 -14.91 25.59 -15.64
N ILE A 66 -14.34 25.27 -14.47
CA ILE A 66 -15.20 24.82 -13.35
C ILE A 66 -15.33 26.00 -12.39
N GLY A 67 -16.31 26.84 -12.70
CA GLY A 67 -16.66 28.02 -11.93
C GLY A 67 -16.76 27.71 -10.45
N LYS A 68 -16.14 28.58 -9.66
CA LYS A 68 -16.33 28.68 -8.21
C LYS A 68 -17.82 28.53 -7.91
N LEU A 69 -18.19 27.51 -7.13
CA LEU A 69 -19.51 27.43 -6.51
C LEU A 69 -19.61 28.62 -5.54
N GLY A 70 -20.15 29.73 -6.05
CA GLY A 70 -20.58 30.84 -5.23
C GLY A 70 -21.68 30.35 -4.30
N ALA A 71 -21.41 30.46 -2.99
CA ALA A 71 -22.44 30.31 -1.98
C ALA A 71 -23.51 31.39 -2.21
N LYS A 72 -24.78 30.97 -2.23
CA LYS A 72 -25.93 31.85 -2.11
C LYS A 72 -26.52 31.67 -0.72
#